data_AF-A0A8J6Q8Z2-F1
#
_entry.id   AF-A0A8J6Q8Z2-F1
#
_cell.length_a   1.000
_cell.length_b   1.000
_cell.length_c   1.000
_cell.angle_alpha   90.00
_cell.angle_beta   90.00
_cell.angle_gamma   90.00
#
_symmetry.space_group_name_H-M   'P 1'
#
loop_
_entity.id
_entity.type
_entity.pdbx_description
1 polymer ?
#
loop_
_entity_poly.entity_id
_entity_poly.type
_entity_poly.pdbx_seq_one_letter_code
_entity_poly.pdbx_strand_id
1 'polypeptide(L)'
;NELDLAMQVQKGLLNPPIKEDNITINVSHLPSFKLAGDMYYWHKFDEHRYGIILLDMMGHGISSSLVCMFISSVMRDSIKELRDPE
;
A
#
# COMPACT_ATOMS: atom_id res chain seq x y z
N ASN A 1 17.54 1.73 15.04
CA ASN A 1 16.51 2.52 15.75
C ASN A 1 15.15 1.95 15.34
N GLU A 2 14.17 1.83 16.24
CA GLU A 2 12.85 1.22 15.93
C GLU A 2 12.15 1.90 14.74
N LEU A 3 12.34 3.21 14.61
CA LEU A 3 11.81 4.01 13.50
C LEU A 3 12.38 3.58 12.13
N ASP A 4 13.66 3.23 12.05
CA ASP A 4 14.28 2.81 10.78
C ASP A 4 13.78 1.41 10.36
N LEU A 5 13.49 0.54 11.33
CA LEU A 5 12.86 -0.74 11.08
C LEU A 5 11.42 -0.54 10.56
N ALA A 6 10.64 0.33 11.19
CA ALA A 6 9.29 0.66 10.74
C ALA A 6 9.29 1.19 9.30
N MET A 7 10.28 2.01 8.93
CA MET A 7 10.46 2.48 7.55
C MET A 7 10.73 1.33 6.56
N GLN A 8 11.59 0.38 6.93
CA GLN A 8 11.87 -0.78 6.08
C GLN A 8 10.62 -1.64 5.88
N VAL A 9 9.85 -1.87 6.95
CA VAL A 9 8.58 -2.60 6.87
C VAL A 9 7.59 -1.84 5.99
N GLN A 10 7.42 -0.53 6.18
CA GLN A 10 6.51 0.29 5.36
C GLN A 10 6.86 0.17 3.88
N LYS A 11 8.14 0.30 3.51
CA LYS A 11 8.59 0.16 2.12
C LYS A 11 8.31 -1.24 1.55
N GLY A 12 8.42 -2.29 2.36
CA GLY A 12 8.12 -3.66 1.95
C GLY A 12 6.62 -3.92 1.70
N LEU A 13 5.73 -3.09 2.24
CA LEU A 13 4.28 -3.20 2.02
C LEU A 13 3.83 -2.59 0.70
N LEU A 14 4.60 -1.64 0.15
CA LEU A 14 4.29 -0.92 -1.07
C LEU A 14 4.59 -1.76 -2.31
N ASN A 15 3.72 -1.71 -3.31
CA ASN A 15 3.94 -2.47 -4.53
C ASN A 15 5.00 -1.81 -5.44
N PRO A 16 5.82 -2.62 -6.13
CA PRO A 16 6.69 -2.12 -7.18
C PRO A 16 5.86 -1.78 -8.43
N PRO A 17 6.24 -0.74 -9.21
CA PRO A 17 5.61 -0.40 -10.49
C PRO A 17 5.36 -1.63 -11.37
N ILE A 18 4.23 -1.64 -12.08
CA ILE A 18 3.89 -2.73 -13.01
C ILE A 18 3.78 -2.22 -14.44
N LYS A 19 4.22 -3.07 -15.37
CA LYS A 19 4.07 -2.87 -16.81
C LYS A 19 3.65 -4.20 -17.43
N GLU A 20 2.39 -4.25 -17.82
CA GLU A 20 1.75 -5.37 -18.52
C GLU A 20 1.27 -4.85 -19.89
N ASP A 21 0.85 -5.76 -20.78
CA ASP A 21 0.45 -5.38 -22.15
C ASP A 21 -0.72 -4.39 -22.18
N ASN A 22 -1.65 -4.52 -21.22
CA ASN A 22 -2.89 -3.73 -21.19
C ASN A 22 -2.93 -2.67 -20.08
N ILE A 23 -1.94 -2.63 -19.17
CA ILE A 23 -1.90 -1.68 -18.05
C ILE A 23 -0.48 -1.34 -17.64
N THR A 24 -0.25 -0.07 -17.31
CA THR A 24 1.01 0.38 -16.70
C THR A 24 0.67 1.22 -15.47
N ILE A 25 1.25 0.85 -14.33
CA ILE A 25 1.12 1.60 -13.07
C ILE A 25 2.52 2.04 -12.64
N ASN A 26 2.73 3.34 -12.63
CA ASN A 26 3.93 3.98 -12.08
C ASN A 26 3.60 4.65 -10.76
N VAL A 27 4.57 4.72 -9.86
CA VAL A 27 4.39 5.36 -8.56
C VAL A 27 5.63 6.14 -8.16
N SER A 28 5.40 7.31 -7.56
CA SER A 28 6.41 8.11 -6.87
C SER A 28 5.88 8.37 -5.48
N HIS A 29 6.57 7.85 -4.46
CA HIS A 29 6.19 8.01 -3.07
C HIS A 29 7.29 8.76 -2.34
N LEU A 30 7.01 10.03 -2.03
CA LEU A 30 7.94 10.96 -1.41
C LEU A 30 7.44 11.30 0.00
N PRO A 31 7.91 10.59 1.04
CA PRO A 31 7.48 10.87 2.39
C PRO A 31 8.08 12.19 2.89
N SER A 32 7.26 13.02 3.54
CA SER A 32 7.71 14.30 4.11
C SER A 32 8.60 14.12 5.34
N PHE A 33 8.55 12.96 5.99
CA PHE A 33 9.38 12.58 7.13
C PHE A 33 9.82 11.12 7.02
N LYS A 34 10.42 10.55 8.07
CA LYS A 34 10.89 9.15 8.08
C LYS A 34 9.77 8.15 7.71
N LEU A 35 8.58 8.28 8.29
CA LEU A 35 7.40 7.47 7.94
C LEU A 35 6.38 8.31 7.18
N ALA A 36 5.79 7.73 6.14
CA ALA A 36 4.70 8.35 5.40
C ALA A 36 3.35 8.06 6.07
N GLY A 37 2.39 8.98 5.93
CA GLY A 37 0.98 8.69 6.18
C GLY A 37 0.33 7.97 5.00
N ASP A 38 0.84 8.24 3.80
CA ASP A 38 0.28 7.77 2.56
C ASP A 38 0.74 6.35 2.25
N MET A 39 -0.17 5.52 1.75
CA MET A 39 0.10 4.15 1.34
C MET A 39 -0.62 3.85 0.04
N TYR A 40 -0.06 2.93 -0.73
CA TYR A 40 -0.69 2.45 -1.95
C TYR A 40 -0.47 0.96 -2.13
N TYR A 41 -1.41 0.32 -2.79
CA TYR A 41 -1.34 -1.09 -3.13
C TYR A 41 -2.14 -1.34 -4.42
N TRP A 42 -1.76 -2.37 -5.17
CA TRP A 42 -2.58 -2.87 -6.26
C TRP A 42 -2.62 -4.39 -6.27
N HIS A 43 -3.73 -4.94 -6.75
CA HIS A 43 -3.95 -6.36 -6.84
C HIS A 43 -4.50 -6.70 -8.22
N LYS A 44 -3.92 -7.71 -8.87
CA LYS A 44 -4.46 -8.28 -10.10
C LYS A 44 -5.37 -9.44 -9.71
N PHE A 45 -6.68 -9.28 -9.92
CA PHE A 45 -7.65 -10.34 -9.63
C PHE A 45 -7.64 -11.41 -10.72
N ASP A 46 -7.57 -10.99 -11.98
CA ASP A 46 -7.40 -11.83 -13.17
C ASP A 46 -6.77 -11.03 -14.33
N GLU A 47 -6.85 -11.55 -15.57
CA GLU A 47 -6.25 -10.93 -16.75
C GLU A 47 -6.77 -9.52 -17.06
N HIS A 48 -8.01 -9.20 -16.66
CA HIS A 48 -8.68 -7.96 -17.04
C HIS A 48 -9.14 -7.11 -15.84
N ARG A 49 -9.08 -7.63 -14.62
CA ARG A 49 -9.49 -6.92 -13.40
C ARG A 49 -8.32 -6.59 -12.49
N TYR A 50 -8.15 -5.29 -12.22
CA TYR A 50 -7.15 -4.75 -11.29
C TYR A 50 -7.83 -3.91 -10.22
N GLY A 51 -7.44 -4.12 -8.97
CA GLY A 51 -7.79 -3.27 -7.83
C GLY A 51 -6.63 -2.34 -7.52
N ILE A 52 -6.92 -1.06 -7.30
CA ILE A 52 -5.94 -0.07 -6.86
C ILE A 52 -6.47 0.52 -5.56
N ILE A 53 -5.63 0.53 -4.53
CA ILE A 53 -5.90 1.13 -3.24
C ILE A 53 -4.91 2.29 -3.06
N LEU A 54 -5.45 3.46 -2.74
CA LEU A 54 -4.71 4.65 -2.29
C LEU A 54 -5.26 5.05 -0.94
N LEU A 55 -4.38 5.21 0.04
CA LEU A 55 -4.71 5.61 1.40
C LEU A 55 -3.95 6.89 1.71
N ASP A 56 -4.68 7.96 1.98
CA ASP A 56 -4.15 9.24 2.47
C ASP A 56 -4.66 9.40 3.91
N MET A 57 -3.74 9.42 4.87
CA MET A 57 -4.09 9.54 6.28
C MET A 57 -3.53 10.85 6.83
N MET A 58 -4.44 11.72 7.26
CA MET A 58 -4.09 12.94 7.98
C MET A 58 -3.43 12.60 9.32
N GLY A 59 -2.16 13.00 9.47
CA GLY A 59 -1.44 12.92 10.74
C GLY A 59 0.03 12.56 10.55
N HIS A 60 0.91 13.50 10.90
CA HIS A 60 2.37 13.35 10.76
C HIS A 60 2.93 12.87 12.10
N GLY A 61 3.06 11.55 12.25
CA GLY A 61 3.52 10.97 13.51
C GLY A 61 3.78 9.47 13.40
N ILE A 62 4.63 8.96 14.28
CA ILE A 62 4.99 7.53 14.30
C ILE A 62 3.75 6.66 14.57
N SER A 63 2.88 7.09 15.49
CA SER A 63 1.67 6.35 15.86
C SER A 63 0.64 6.26 14.73
N SER A 64 0.41 7.36 13.99
CA SER A 64 -0.51 7.36 12.83
C SER A 64 0.02 6.48 11.70
N SER A 65 1.33 6.51 11.45
CA SER A 65 1.97 5.63 10.47
C SER A 65 1.87 4.15 10.84
N LEU A 66 2.01 3.79 12.12
CA LEU A 66 1.83 2.39 12.56
C LEU A 66 0.40 1.90 12.37
N VAL A 67 -0.61 2.73 12.68
CA VAL A 67 -2.01 2.42 12.43
C VAL A 67 -2.27 2.28 10.92
N CYS A 68 -1.69 3.16 10.09
CA CYS A 68 -1.79 3.08 8.64
C CYS A 68 -1.17 1.77 8.10
N MET A 69 -0.01 1.37 8.61
CA MET A 69 0.62 0.09 8.26
C MET A 69 -0.28 -1.10 8.62
N PHE A 70 -0.91 -1.08 9.80
CA PHE A 70 -1.84 -2.13 10.21
C PHE A 70 -3.06 -2.20 9.29
N ILE A 71 -3.72 -1.06 9.03
CA ILE A 71 -4.88 -0.99 8.12
C ILE A 71 -4.50 -1.46 6.71
N SER A 72 -3.34 -1.01 6.21
CA SER A 72 -2.83 -1.41 4.89
C SER A 72 -2.58 -2.93 4.82
N SER A 73 -2.03 -3.52 5.89
CA SER A 73 -1.81 -4.98 5.96
C SER A 73 -3.14 -5.74 5.92
N VAL A 74 -4.13 -5.33 6.71
CA VAL A 74 -5.45 -5.98 6.75
C VAL A 74 -6.15 -5.83 5.40
N MET A 75 -6.19 -4.62 4.83
CA MET A 75 -6.80 -4.40 3.51
C MET A 75 -6.16 -5.23 2.41
N ARG A 76 -4.83 -5.38 2.44
CA ARG A 76 -4.08 -6.21 1.49
C ARG A 76 -4.46 -7.69 1.57
N ASP A 77 -4.82 -8.17 2.74
CA ASP A 77 -5.28 -9.55 2.90
C ASP A 77 -6.76 -9.68 2.52
N SER A 78 -7.62 -8.76 2.97
CA SER A 78 -9.03 -8.74 2.61
C SER A 78 -9.28 -8.64 1.09
N ILE A 79 -8.49 -7.85 0.36
CA ILE A 79 -8.66 -7.71 -1.09
C ILE A 79 -8.34 -9.00 -1.86
N LYS A 80 -7.55 -9.92 -1.29
CA LYS A 80 -7.31 -11.24 -1.90
C LYS A 80 -8.49 -12.20 -1.70
N GLU A 81 -9.24 -12.01 -0.63
CA GLU A 81 -10.41 -12.83 -0.27
C GLU A 81 -11.66 -12.42 -1.06
N LEU A 82 -11.69 -11.20 -1.59
CA LEU A 82 -12.73 -10.70 -2.51
C LEU A 82 -12.55 -11.31 -3.91
N ARG A 83 -12.83 -12.61 -4.06
CA ARG A 83 -12.75 -13.30 -5.37
C ARG A 83 -14.08 -13.42 -6.10
N ASP A 84 -15.21 -13.45 -5.40
CA ASP A 84 -16.53 -13.33 -6.00
C ASP A 84 -17.56 -12.96 -4.91
N PRO A 85 -18.52 -12.06 -5.20
CA PRO A 85 -19.70 -11.87 -4.37
C PRO A 85 -20.70 -12.97 -4.70
N GLU A 86 -20.66 -14.08 -3.97
CA GLU A 86 -21.90 -14.84 -3.73
C GLU A 86 -22.67 -14.21 -2.58
#